data_AF-A0AAE8LPJ9-F1
#
_entry.id   AF-A0AAE8LPJ9-F1
#
_cell.length_a   1.000
_cell.length_b   1.000
_cell.length_c   1.000
_cell.angle_alpha   90.00
_cell.angle_beta   90.00
_cell.angle_gamma   90.00
#
_symmetry.space_group_name_H-M   'P 1'
#
loop_
_entity.id
_entity.type
_entity.pdbx_description
1 polymer ?
#
loop_
_entity_poly.entity_id
_entity_poly.type
_entity_poly.pdbx_seq_one_letter_code
_entity_poly.pdbx_strand_id
1 'polypeptide(L)'
;MSTPPDGWTLIKGVSCAGWDIWAGKCERGGRSPYAVLRRRIADQDTYDIGKRHPSLESVTAAIDEIRQTLREGKYRFDDLFPEEKLIDHPNYGAF
;
A
#
# COMPACT_ATOMS: atom_id res chain seq x y z
N MET A 1 -14.71 -8.91 -5.41
CA MET A 1 -14.45 -7.47 -5.21
C MET A 1 -13.75 -7.34 -3.88
N SER A 2 -12.47 -6.97 -3.85
CA SER A 2 -11.75 -6.90 -2.57
C SER A 2 -12.20 -5.67 -1.81
N THR A 3 -12.55 -5.88 -0.55
CA THR A 3 -13.09 -4.85 0.31
C THR A 3 -11.94 -4.22 1.09
N PRO A 4 -11.86 -2.88 1.17
CA PRO A 4 -10.94 -2.26 2.12
C PRO A 4 -11.28 -2.69 3.55
N PRO A 5 -10.33 -2.66 4.49
CA PRO A 5 -10.58 -3.00 5.89
C PRO A 5 -11.69 -2.12 6.49
N ASP A 6 -12.41 -2.63 7.49
CA ASP A 6 -13.54 -1.90 8.08
C ASP A 6 -13.15 -0.48 8.51
N GLY A 7 -13.96 0.49 8.09
CA GLY A 7 -13.72 1.91 8.35
C GLY A 7 -12.65 2.58 7.49
N TRP A 8 -12.08 1.89 6.49
CA TRP A 8 -11.14 2.45 5.51
C TRP A 8 -11.79 2.70 4.14
N THR A 9 -11.52 3.88 3.60
CA THR A 9 -11.95 4.28 2.26
C THR A 9 -10.73 4.47 1.37
N LEU A 10 -10.71 3.80 0.21
CA LEU A 10 -9.65 3.95 -0.78
C LEU A 10 -9.81 5.27 -1.55
N ILE A 11 -8.72 6.00 -1.75
CA ILE A 11 -8.72 7.35 -2.35
C ILE A 11 -8.03 7.34 -3.71
N LYS A 12 -6.75 6.95 -3.75
CA LYS A 12 -5.90 7.01 -4.95
C LYS A 12 -4.96 5.82 -4.94
N GLY A 13 -4.84 5.10 -6.05
CA GLY A 13 -3.98 3.93 -6.11
C GLY A 13 -3.20 3.75 -7.40
N VAL A 14 -2.29 2.80 -7.39
CA VAL A 14 -1.50 2.34 -8.52
C VAL A 14 -1.39 0.83 -8.45
N SER A 15 -1.43 0.17 -9.61
CA SER A 15 -1.26 -1.27 -9.71
C SER A 15 0.05 -1.57 -10.43
N CYS A 16 0.86 -2.49 -9.88
CA CYS A 16 2.16 -2.85 -10.42
C CYS A 16 2.59 -4.26 -9.98
N ALA A 17 3.28 -4.99 -10.86
CA ALA A 17 3.99 -6.23 -10.51
C ALA A 17 3.17 -7.25 -9.67
N GLY A 18 1.86 -7.38 -9.91
CA GLY A 18 0.99 -8.29 -9.15
C GLY A 18 0.41 -7.71 -7.84
N TRP A 19 0.53 -6.41 -7.62
CA TRP A 19 0.04 -5.69 -6.45
C TRP A 19 -0.84 -4.50 -6.83
N ASP A 20 -1.79 -4.20 -5.95
CA ASP A 20 -2.60 -2.98 -5.94
C ASP A 20 -2.25 -2.18 -4.70
N ILE A 21 -1.80 -0.94 -4.88
CA ILE A 21 -1.39 -0.04 -3.80
C ILE A 21 -2.32 1.17 -3.80
N TRP A 22 -2.87 1.53 -2.65
CA TRP A 22 -3.89 2.55 -2.50
C TRP A 22 -3.61 3.43 -1.29
N ALA A 23 -3.70 4.74 -1.43
CA ALA A 23 -3.95 5.62 -0.29
C ALA A 23 -5.35 5.32 0.24
N GLY A 24 -5.46 5.10 1.55
CA GLY A 24 -6.74 5.03 2.22
C GLY A 24 -6.82 5.97 3.41
N LYS A 25 -8.07 6.31 3.73
CA LYS A 25 -8.45 7.13 4.88
C LYS A 25 -9.34 6.30 5.79
N CYS A 26 -8.97 6.23 7.05
CA CYS A 26 -9.76 5.64 8.11
C CYS A 26 -10.63 6.71 8.74
N GLU A 27 -11.96 6.56 8.67
CA GLU A 27 -12.89 7.50 9.32
C GLU A 27 -12.98 7.27 10.84
N ARG A 28 -12.50 6.12 11.33
CA ARG A 28 -12.48 5.73 12.74
C ARG A 28 -11.08 5.78 13.38
N GLY A 29 -10.06 6.23 12.64
CA GLY A 29 -8.66 6.19 13.06
C GLY A 29 -8.23 7.35 13.96
N GLY A 30 -7.29 7.11 14.88
CA GLY A 30 -6.66 8.12 15.74
C GLY A 30 -5.76 9.12 14.97
N ARG A 31 -4.72 9.68 15.62
CA ARG A 31 -3.87 10.79 15.10
C ARG A 31 -3.30 10.65 13.67
N SER A 32 -3.30 9.46 13.06
CA SER A 32 -2.84 9.22 11.69
C SER A 32 -3.88 8.40 10.92
N PRO A 33 -4.96 9.03 10.44
CA PRO A 33 -6.07 8.34 9.79
C PRO A 33 -5.75 7.94 8.35
N TYR A 34 -4.63 8.37 7.77
CA TYR A 34 -4.26 8.04 6.40
C TYR A 34 -3.24 6.91 6.40
N ALA A 35 -3.29 6.00 5.42
CA ALA A 35 -2.27 4.97 5.26
C ALA A 35 -2.15 4.52 3.80
N VAL A 36 -1.00 3.97 3.46
CA VAL A 36 -0.84 3.20 2.22
C VAL A 36 -1.34 1.78 2.47
N LEU A 37 -2.40 1.40 1.78
CA LEU A 37 -2.92 0.05 1.73
C LEU A 37 -2.32 -0.67 0.53
N ARG A 38 -2.00 -1.95 0.67
CA ARG A 38 -1.56 -2.79 -0.43
C ARG A 38 -2.35 -4.07 -0.46
N ARG A 39 -2.61 -4.60 -1.65
CA ARG A 39 -3.27 -5.87 -1.86
C ARG A 39 -2.52 -6.61 -2.92
N ARG A 40 -2.36 -7.91 -2.71
CA ARG A 40 -1.84 -8.77 -3.73
C ARG A 40 -2.95 -9.21 -4.68
N ILE A 41 -2.72 -9.04 -5.99
CA ILE A 41 -3.72 -9.38 -7.02
C ILE A 41 -4.03 -10.89 -7.03
N ALA A 42 -3.04 -11.71 -6.64
CA ALA A 42 -3.18 -13.16 -6.56
C ALA A 42 -4.01 -13.63 -5.35
N ASP A 43 -3.89 -12.96 -4.20
CA ASP A 43 -4.56 -13.38 -2.95
C ASP A 43 -5.97 -12.77 -2.77
N GLN A 44 -6.33 -11.70 -3.49
CA GLN A 44 -7.65 -11.06 -3.63
C GLN A 44 -8.50 -10.72 -2.38
N ASP A 45 -8.19 -11.22 -1.18
CA ASP A 45 -9.12 -11.24 -0.06
C ASP A 45 -9.04 -9.98 0.82
N THR A 46 -7.84 -9.44 1.06
CA THR A 46 -7.68 -8.31 1.99
C THR A 46 -6.57 -7.34 1.57
N TYR A 47 -6.76 -6.08 1.94
CA TYR A 47 -5.70 -5.07 1.89
C TYR A 47 -4.92 -5.06 3.20
N ASP A 48 -3.60 -5.14 3.11
CA ASP A 48 -2.68 -4.86 4.21
C ASP A 48 -2.55 -3.35 4.42
N ILE A 49 -2.59 -2.93 5.68
CA ILE A 49 -2.36 -1.54 6.06
C ILE A 49 -0.86 -1.36 6.30
N GLY A 50 -0.22 -0.61 5.41
CA GLY A 50 1.18 -0.22 5.53
C GLY A 50 1.38 1.02 6.41
N LYS A 51 2.33 1.86 6.02
CA LYS A 51 2.71 3.06 6.77
C LYS A 51 1.53 4.00 6.95
N ARG A 52 1.34 4.47 8.19
CA ARG A 52 0.35 5.51 8.51
C ARG A 52 0.96 6.89 8.30
N HIS A 53 0.15 7.79 7.76
CA HIS A 53 0.52 9.15 7.42
C HIS A 53 -0.33 10.14 8.24
N PRO A 54 0.24 11.29 8.61
CA PRO A 54 -0.45 12.30 9.40
C PRO A 54 -1.51 13.06 8.60
N SER A 55 -1.38 13.15 7.27
CA SER A 55 -2.27 13.92 6.41
C SER A 55 -2.54 13.24 5.06
N LEU A 56 -3.59 13.71 4.38
CA LEU A 56 -3.94 13.29 3.02
C LEU A 56 -2.82 13.58 2.03
N GLU A 57 -2.17 14.73 2.16
CA GLU A 57 -1.06 15.15 1.30
C GLU A 57 0.12 14.18 1.46
N SER A 58 0.48 13.80 2.68
CA SER A 58 1.59 12.87 2.92
C SER A 58 1.32 11.47 2.37
N VAL A 59 0.08 10.94 2.48
CA VAL A 59 -0.23 9.62 1.91
C VAL A 59 -0.32 9.67 0.38
N THR A 60 -0.77 10.79 -0.18
CA THR A 60 -0.87 10.98 -1.62
C THR A 60 0.51 11.10 -2.24
N ALA A 61 1.41 11.87 -1.61
CA ALA A 61 2.81 11.99 -2.00
C ALA A 61 3.48 10.61 -2.06
N ALA A 62 3.27 9.76 -1.04
CA ALA A 62 3.81 8.41 -1.03
C ALA A 62 3.33 7.56 -2.23
N ILE A 63 2.06 7.69 -2.63
CA ILE A 63 1.54 7.01 -3.83
C ILE A 63 2.13 7.59 -5.11
N ASP A 64 2.34 8.91 -5.19
CA ASP A 64 2.98 9.53 -6.36
C ASP A 64 4.47 9.17 -6.47
N GLU A 65 5.19 9.07 -5.35
CA GLU A 65 6.57 8.55 -5.30
C GLU A 65 6.61 7.12 -5.85
N ILE A 66 5.76 6.23 -5.35
CA ILE A 66 5.63 4.85 -5.87
C ILE A 66 5.35 4.87 -7.37
N ARG A 67 4.43 5.71 -7.85
CA ARG A 67 4.13 5.84 -9.29
C ARG A 67 5.33 6.34 -10.09
N GLN A 68 6.11 7.26 -9.56
CA GLN A 68 7.30 7.78 -10.22
C GLN A 68 8.38 6.70 -10.31
N THR A 69 8.67 6.02 -9.20
CA THR A 69 9.63 4.91 -9.14
C THR A 69 9.25 3.78 -10.11
N LEU A 70 7.95 3.48 -10.22
CA LEU A 70 7.44 2.52 -11.22
C LEU A 70 7.67 2.98 -12.66
N ARG A 71 7.49 4.27 -12.96
CA ARG A 71 7.71 4.85 -14.29
C ARG A 71 9.18 4.84 -14.70
N GLU A 72 10.09 4.98 -13.75
CA GLU A 72 11.54 4.96 -14.00
C GLU A 72 12.05 3.56 -14.36
N GLY A 73 11.23 2.51 -14.20
CA GLY A 73 11.50 1.16 -14.68
C GLY A 73 12.66 0.44 -13.99
N LYS A 74 13.28 1.07 -12.98
CA LYS A 74 14.35 0.53 -12.14
C LYS A 74 13.91 0.57 -10.68
N TYR A 75 13.06 -0.39 -10.32
CA TYR A 75 12.59 -0.52 -8.95
C TYR A 75 12.81 -1.94 -8.46
N ARG A 76 13.36 -2.09 -7.26
CA ARG A 76 13.27 -3.34 -6.50
C ARG A 76 11.99 -3.32 -5.69
N PHE A 77 11.49 -4.49 -5.33
CA PHE A 77 10.32 -4.60 -4.45
C PHE A 77 10.54 -3.84 -3.13
N ASP A 78 11.76 -3.91 -2.59
CA ASP A 78 12.20 -3.16 -1.42
C ASP A 78 12.18 -1.64 -1.60
N ASP A 79 12.40 -1.14 -2.82
CA ASP A 79 12.36 0.31 -3.11
C ASP A 79 10.91 0.83 -3.12
N LEU A 80 9.95 -0.01 -3.50
CA LEU A 80 8.53 0.32 -3.45
C LEU A 80 7.93 0.15 -2.04
N PHE A 81 8.56 -0.68 -1.20
CA PHE A 81 8.05 -1.05 0.12
C PHE A 81 9.17 -1.16 1.19
N PRO A 82 9.92 -0.08 1.50
CA PRO A 82 11.15 -0.13 2.31
C PRO A 82 10.96 -0.42 3.81
N GLU A 83 9.79 -0.87 4.26
CA GLU A 83 9.52 -1.22 5.67
C GLU A 83 8.82 -2.58 5.75
N GLU A 84 9.56 -3.65 5.47
CA GLU A 84 9.26 -5.00 5.97
C GLU A 84 9.31 -5.00 7.51
N LYS A 85 8.22 -4.56 8.14
CA LYS A 85 7.64 -5.37 9.20
C LYS A 85 6.47 -6.12 8.60
N LEU A 86 6.77 -7.03 7.66
CA LEU A 86 5.95 -8.22 7.49
C LEU A 86 6.13 -9.01 8.78
N ILE A 87 5.22 -8.80 9.71
CA ILE A 87 5.04 -9.69 10.85
C ILE A 87 4.67 -11.03 10.21
N ASP A 88 5.62 -11.96 10.20
CA ASP A 88 5.41 -13.41 10.07
C ASP A 88 4.64 -13.88 8.82
N HIS A 89 5.26 -13.82 7.63
CA HIS A 89 4.92 -14.78 6.58
C HIS A 89 6.18 -15.21 5.81
N PRO A 90 6.78 -16.36 6.14
CA PRO A 90 7.87 -16.94 5.38
C PRO A 90 7.28 -17.54 4.11
N ASN A 91 7.39 -16.84 2.97
CA ASN A 91 7.51 -17.44 1.62
C ASN A 91 7.35 -16.34 0.56
N TYR A 92 8.43 -15.61 0.28
CA TYR A 92 8.63 -15.03 -1.06
C TYR A 92 10.03 -15.35 -1.58
N GLY A 93 10.34 -16.64 -1.63
CA GLY A 93 11.34 -17.19 -2.55
C GLY A 93 10.62 -17.84 -3.72
N ALA A 94 10.66 -17.19 -4.89
CA ALA A 94 10.60 -17.82 -6.22
C ALA A 94 10.65 -16.71 -7.28
N PHE A 95 11.84 -16.35 -7.72
CA PHE A 95 12.27 -16.41 -9.13
C PHE A 95 13.79 -16.60 -9.16
#